data_AF-A0A1L7JMB6-F1
#
_entry.id   AF-A0A1L7JMB6-F1
#
_cell.length_a   1.000
_cell.length_b   1.000
_cell.length_c   1.000
_cell.angle_alpha   90.00
_cell.angle_beta   90.00
_cell.angle_gamma   90.00
#
_symmetry.space_group_name_H-M   'P 1'
#
loop_
_entity.id
_entity.type
_entity.pdbx_description
1 polymer ?
#
loop_
_entity_poly.entity_id
_entity_poly.type
_entity_poly.pdbx_seq_one_letter_code
_entity_poly.pdbx_strand_id
1 'polypeptide(L)'
;MPNFNGYTEDAYIKFKEAARVGVTSLNTCSKAGCENNFALFIELKDSSKAYLPNLSSYLKYDFDSINIFDLTNIFTELLEEIKEEVEKVEVYYNKYLSDIVIPNTDIKVERRNILTGKEMI
;
A
#
# COMPACT_ATOMS: atom_id res chain seq x y z
N MET A 1 -10.66 18.03 -24.41
CA MET A 1 -10.31 18.92 -23.27
C MET A 1 -8.91 19.45 -23.54
N PRO A 2 -8.71 20.75 -23.83
CA PRO A 2 -7.46 21.25 -24.43
C PRO A 2 -6.23 21.31 -23.50
N ASN A 3 -6.38 21.02 -22.20
CA ASN A 3 -5.32 21.16 -21.19
C ASN A 3 -5.06 19.86 -20.39
N PHE A 4 -5.45 18.69 -20.91
CA PHE A 4 -5.18 17.42 -20.23
C PHE A 4 -3.80 16.90 -20.63
N ASN A 5 -2.79 17.14 -19.78
CA ASN A 5 -1.41 16.67 -19.97
C ASN A 5 -1.21 15.16 -19.70
N GLY A 6 -2.29 14.37 -19.64
CA GLY A 6 -2.22 12.95 -19.31
C GLY A 6 -1.97 12.68 -17.83
N TYR A 7 -1.57 11.44 -17.53
CA TYR A 7 -1.14 11.02 -16.19
C TYR A 7 0.32 11.44 -15.99
N THR A 8 0.53 12.60 -15.36
CA THR A 8 1.88 13.08 -15.01
C THR A 8 2.37 12.42 -13.72
N GLU A 9 3.69 12.46 -13.49
CA GLU A 9 4.28 12.03 -12.22
C GLU A 9 3.67 12.78 -11.03
N ASP A 10 3.44 14.09 -11.17
CA ASP A 10 2.71 14.89 -10.18
C ASP A 10 1.30 14.34 -9.89
N ALA A 11 0.58 13.89 -10.91
CA ALA A 11 -0.75 13.32 -10.74
C ALA A 11 -0.68 11.96 -10.01
N TYR A 12 0.35 11.15 -10.30
CA TYR A 12 0.62 9.89 -9.59
C TYR A 12 0.94 10.13 -8.11
N ILE A 13 1.81 11.08 -7.80
CA ILE A 13 2.17 11.44 -6.42
C ILE A 13 0.92 11.93 -5.66
N LYS A 14 0.13 12.83 -6.27
CA LYS A 14 -1.12 13.33 -5.68
C LYS A 14 -2.16 12.22 -5.50
N PHE A 15 -2.22 11.26 -6.42
CA PHE A 15 -3.09 10.09 -6.28
C PHE A 15 -2.69 9.25 -5.08
N LYS A 16 -1.40 8.92 -4.90
CA LYS A 16 -0.94 8.16 -3.72
C LYS A 16 -1.25 8.89 -2.43
N GLU A 17 -1.02 10.20 -2.38
CA GLU A 17 -1.34 11.02 -1.22
C GLU A 17 -2.85 11.02 -0.92
N ALA A 18 -3.68 11.26 -1.95
CA ALA A 18 -5.13 11.26 -1.82
C ALA A 18 -5.69 9.88 -1.43
N ALA A 19 -5.17 8.79 -2.00
CA ALA A 19 -5.59 7.43 -1.67
C ALA A 19 -5.26 7.07 -0.21
N ARG A 20 -4.11 7.56 0.31
CA ARG A 20 -3.70 7.36 1.70
C ARG A 20 -4.51 8.20 2.68
N VAL A 21 -4.69 9.49 2.40
CA VAL A 21 -5.28 10.45 3.34
C VAL A 21 -6.81 10.51 3.21
N GLY A 22 -7.36 10.16 2.05
CA GLY A 22 -8.78 10.32 1.72
C GLY A 22 -9.73 9.63 2.70
N VAL A 23 -9.36 8.45 3.20
CA VAL A 23 -10.19 7.73 4.19
C VAL A 23 -10.26 8.49 5.52
N THR A 24 -9.13 9.05 5.99
CA THR A 24 -9.04 9.79 7.25
C THR A 24 -9.58 11.22 7.12
N SER A 25 -9.40 11.89 5.97
CA SER A 25 -9.86 13.27 5.75
C SER A 25 -11.36 13.38 5.48
N LEU A 26 -11.98 12.31 4.98
CA LEU A 26 -13.43 12.21 4.79
C LEU A 26 -14.17 11.69 6.04
N ASN A 27 -13.56 11.84 7.22
CA ASN A 27 -14.20 11.52 8.50
C ASN A 27 -15.41 12.44 8.76
N THR A 28 -16.57 12.00 8.31
CA THR A 28 -17.88 12.55 8.68
C THR A 28 -18.19 12.19 10.14
N CYS A 29 -19.13 12.89 10.79
CA CYS A 29 -19.50 12.62 12.19
C CYS A 29 -19.91 11.16 12.48
N SER A 30 -20.30 10.39 11.45
CA SER A 30 -20.62 8.96 11.49
C SER A 30 -19.40 8.01 11.38
N LYS A 31 -18.20 8.54 11.11
CA LYS A 31 -16.93 7.82 10.93
C LYS A 31 -15.84 8.28 11.91
N ALA A 32 -16.20 9.10 12.91
CA ALA A 32 -15.28 9.51 13.95
C ALA A 32 -14.63 8.28 14.61
N GLY A 33 -13.30 8.20 14.53
CA GLY A 33 -12.51 7.06 15.06
C GLY A 33 -12.20 5.95 14.04
N CYS A 34 -12.69 6.04 12.79
CA CYS A 34 -12.34 5.11 11.72
C CYS A 34 -11.14 5.66 10.93
N GLU A 35 -9.94 5.51 11.50
CA GLU A 35 -8.70 5.96 10.87
C GLU A 35 -8.21 4.96 9.83
N ASN A 36 -7.54 5.45 8.78
CA ASN A 36 -6.87 4.57 7.82
C ASN A 36 -5.69 3.86 8.52
N ASN A 37 -5.79 2.54 8.68
CA ASN A 37 -4.79 1.75 9.42
C ASN A 37 -3.74 1.08 8.52
N PHE A 38 -4.04 0.88 7.24
CA PHE A 38 -3.16 0.17 6.31
C PHE A 38 -3.37 0.61 4.86
N ALA A 39 -2.28 0.78 4.12
CA ALA A 39 -2.29 0.89 2.66
C ALA A 39 -1.06 0.20 2.05
N LEU A 40 -1.27 -0.48 0.93
CA LEU A 40 -0.24 -1.19 0.17
C LEU A 40 -0.19 -0.62 -1.25
N PHE A 41 0.99 -0.20 -1.69
CA PHE A 41 1.25 0.20 -3.06
C PHE A 41 2.32 -0.70 -3.65
N ILE A 42 2.03 -1.29 -4.80
CA ILE A 42 2.95 -2.13 -5.56
C ILE A 42 3.17 -1.41 -6.89
N GLU A 43 4.38 -0.90 -7.09
CA GLU A 43 4.77 -0.19 -8.30
C GLU A 43 5.52 -1.16 -9.21
N LEU A 44 5.03 -1.28 -10.44
CA LEU A 44 5.66 -2.09 -11.48
C LEU A 44 6.52 -1.20 -12.37
N LYS A 45 7.54 -1.78 -12.99
CA LYS A 45 8.40 -1.10 -13.97
C LYS A 45 7.57 -0.62 -15.16
N ASP A 46 7.94 0.51 -15.76
CA ASP A 46 7.23 1.08 -16.94
C ASP A 46 7.11 0.10 -18.12
N SER A 47 8.07 -0.82 -18.26
CA SER A 47 8.08 -1.85 -19.30
C SER A 47 7.24 -3.09 -18.96
N SER A 48 6.74 -3.19 -17.73
CA SER A 48 5.96 -4.32 -17.26
C SER A 48 4.61 -4.42 -17.99
N LYS A 49 4.21 -5.65 -18.27
CA LYS A 49 2.85 -5.97 -18.74
C LYS A 49 2.10 -6.87 -17.75
N ALA A 50 2.69 -7.09 -16.58
CA ALA A 50 2.10 -7.89 -15.53
C ALA A 50 0.79 -7.27 -15.06
N TYR A 51 -0.14 -8.16 -14.71
CA TYR A 51 -1.41 -7.79 -14.12
C TYR A 51 -1.51 -8.45 -12.75
N LEU A 52 -1.78 -7.65 -11.72
CA LEU A 52 -2.01 -8.15 -10.38
C LEU A 52 -3.50 -8.49 -10.20
N PRO A 53 -3.82 -9.70 -9.72
CA PRO A 53 -5.18 -10.05 -9.35
C PRO A 53 -5.62 -9.26 -8.11
N ASN A 54 -6.87 -9.46 -7.67
CA ASN A 54 -7.34 -8.81 -6.46
C ASN A 54 -6.53 -9.26 -5.24
N LEU A 55 -5.75 -8.33 -4.67
CA LEU A 55 -4.86 -8.57 -3.55
C LEU A 55 -5.59 -8.93 -2.26
N SER A 56 -6.86 -8.54 -2.11
CA SER A 56 -7.61 -8.78 -0.87
C SER A 56 -7.80 -10.26 -0.56
N SER A 57 -7.81 -11.13 -1.57
CA SER A 57 -7.91 -12.59 -1.39
C SER A 57 -6.64 -13.22 -0.82
N TYR A 58 -5.50 -12.53 -0.93
CA TYR A 58 -4.18 -12.99 -0.48
C TYR A 58 -3.76 -12.29 0.81
N LEU A 59 -4.44 -11.20 1.19
CA LEU A 59 -4.24 -10.53 2.46
C LEU A 59 -4.92 -11.33 3.58
N LYS A 60 -4.16 -11.73 4.59
CA LYS A 60 -4.72 -12.24 5.84
C LYS A 60 -4.73 -11.13 6.88
N TYR A 61 -5.85 -11.02 7.59
CA TYR A 61 -6.04 -10.06 8.66
C TYR A 61 -6.38 -10.80 9.94
N ASP A 62 -5.73 -10.42 11.03
CA ASP A 62 -6.04 -10.89 12.38
C ASP A 62 -6.06 -9.71 13.36
N PHE A 63 -6.77 -9.91 14.48
CA PHE A 63 -6.87 -8.94 15.55
C PHE A 63 -6.76 -9.62 16.90
N ASP A 64 -5.69 -9.32 17.62
CA ASP A 64 -5.50 -9.71 19.02
C ASP A 64 -5.54 -8.45 19.91
N SER A 65 -4.40 -7.78 20.04
CA SER A 65 -4.26 -6.51 20.77
C SER A 65 -3.92 -5.32 19.87
N ILE A 66 -3.43 -5.63 18.67
CA ILE A 66 -3.16 -4.70 17.57
C ILE A 66 -3.63 -5.36 16.27
N ASN A 67 -3.78 -4.57 15.21
CA ASN A 67 -4.12 -5.08 13.88
C ASN A 67 -2.93 -5.82 13.28
N ILE A 68 -3.11 -7.03 12.76
CA ILE A 68 -2.04 -7.77 12.08
C ILE A 68 -2.42 -7.95 10.62
N PHE A 69 -1.61 -7.38 9.72
CA PHE A 69 -1.76 -7.54 8.28
C PHE A 69 -0.66 -8.46 7.77
N ASP A 70 -1.03 -9.68 7.38
CA ASP A 70 -0.11 -10.67 6.85
C ASP A 70 -0.12 -10.67 5.32
N LEU A 71 1.01 -10.22 4.76
CA LEU A 71 1.23 -10.09 3.33
C LEU A 71 1.95 -11.32 2.75
N THR A 72 2.20 -12.37 3.53
CA THR A 72 2.98 -13.53 3.11
C THR A 72 2.52 -14.08 1.77
N ASN A 73 1.23 -14.36 1.61
CA ASN A 73 0.71 -14.91 0.37
C ASN A 73 0.84 -13.93 -0.81
N ILE A 74 0.75 -12.61 -0.58
CA ILE A 74 0.98 -11.62 -1.64
C ILE A 74 2.43 -11.72 -2.13
N PHE A 75 3.40 -11.82 -1.22
CA PHE A 75 4.80 -11.90 -1.61
C PHE A 75 5.16 -13.26 -2.23
N THR A 76 4.71 -14.37 -1.64
CA THR A 76 5.12 -15.72 -2.05
C THR A 76 4.35 -16.27 -3.24
N GLU A 77 3.08 -15.91 -3.40
CA GLU A 77 2.20 -16.48 -4.45
C GLU A 77 2.01 -15.52 -5.63
N LEU A 78 2.11 -14.20 -5.42
CA LEU A 78 1.92 -13.22 -6.49
C LEU A 78 3.24 -12.58 -6.91
N LEU A 79 3.93 -11.93 -5.97
CA LEU A 79 5.08 -11.11 -6.33
C LEU A 79 6.31 -11.92 -6.71
N GLU A 80 6.47 -13.14 -6.19
CA GLU A 80 7.59 -14.00 -6.57
C GLU A 80 7.60 -14.32 -8.08
N GLU A 81 6.42 -14.52 -8.69
CA GLU A 81 6.32 -14.83 -10.13
C GLU A 81 6.70 -13.63 -11.02
N ILE A 82 6.48 -12.41 -10.53
CA ILE A 82 6.71 -11.17 -11.28
C ILE A 82 7.80 -10.29 -10.65
N LYS A 83 8.66 -10.84 -9.80
CA LYS A 83 9.62 -10.07 -8.99
C LYS A 83 10.52 -9.16 -9.83
N GLU A 84 10.88 -9.62 -11.01
CA GLU A 84 11.71 -8.87 -11.98
C GLU A 84 10.97 -7.67 -12.59
N GLU A 85 9.64 -7.65 -12.52
CA GLU A 85 8.78 -6.57 -12.99
C GLU A 85 8.40 -5.58 -11.89
N VAL A 86 8.58 -5.96 -10.61
CA VAL A 86 8.31 -5.08 -9.46
C VAL A 86 9.45 -4.06 -9.34
N GLU A 87 9.09 -2.78 -9.32
CA GLU A 87 10.04 -1.68 -9.09
C GLU A 87 10.19 -1.40 -7.59
N LYS A 88 9.06 -1.28 -6.88
CA LYS A 88 9.05 -1.09 -5.43
C LYS A 88 7.72 -1.47 -4.79
N VAL A 89 7.77 -1.86 -3.52
CA VAL A 89 6.59 -2.05 -2.68
C VAL A 89 6.63 -1.04 -1.54
N GLU A 90 5.58 -0.25 -1.37
CA GLU A 90 5.44 0.67 -0.25
C GLU A 90 4.31 0.19 0.67
N VAL A 91 4.60 0.04 1.95
CA VAL A 91 3.61 -0.35 2.97
C VAL A 91 3.44 0.79 3.97
N TYR A 92 2.22 1.33 4.04
CA TYR A 92 1.85 2.39 4.95
C TYR A 92 1.01 1.82 6.08
N TYR A 93 1.42 2.04 7.32
CA TYR A 93 0.66 1.60 8.50
C TYR A 93 0.95 2.47 9.72
N ASN A 94 0.14 2.30 10.77
CA ASN A 94 0.41 2.91 12.07
C ASN A 94 1.10 1.90 12.99
N LYS A 95 2.42 2.01 13.18
CA LYS A 95 3.22 1.10 14.01
C LYS A 95 2.77 0.94 15.46
N TYR A 96 1.93 1.86 15.96
CA TYR A 96 1.41 1.78 17.33
C TYR A 96 0.12 0.96 17.43
N LEU A 97 -0.57 0.79 16.30
CA LEU A 97 -1.88 0.13 16.22
C LEU A 97 -1.87 -1.09 15.30
N SER A 98 -0.79 -1.31 14.55
CA SER A 98 -0.73 -2.33 13.52
C SER A 98 0.69 -2.86 13.33
N ASP A 99 0.77 -4.15 13.04
CA ASP A 99 1.98 -4.84 12.59
C ASP A 99 1.78 -5.46 11.21
N ILE A 100 2.88 -5.53 10.46
CA ILE A 100 2.90 -6.05 9.09
C ILE A 100 3.82 -7.27 9.03
N VAL A 101 3.27 -8.41 8.66
CA VAL A 101 4.05 -9.64 8.42
C VAL A 101 4.42 -9.69 6.94
N ILE A 102 5.73 -9.75 6.69
CA ILE A 102 6.30 -9.87 5.35
C ILE A 102 7.33 -11.01 5.41
N PRO A 103 7.31 -11.97 4.47
CA PRO A 103 8.26 -13.06 4.43
C PRO A 103 9.64 -12.54 4.02
N ASN A 104 10.68 -13.36 4.18
CA ASN A 104 11.97 -13.02 3.64
C ASN A 104 11.88 -12.95 2.10
N THR A 105 12.28 -11.82 1.52
CA THR A 105 12.16 -11.55 0.09
C THR A 105 13.27 -10.61 -0.37
N ASP A 106 13.69 -10.75 -1.62
CA ASP A 106 14.65 -9.85 -2.26
C ASP A 106 13.97 -8.57 -2.82
N ILE A 107 12.64 -8.52 -2.79
CA ILE A 107 11.87 -7.36 -3.24
C ILE A 107 12.09 -6.18 -2.28
N LYS A 108 12.41 -5.01 -2.82
CA LYS A 108 12.55 -3.78 -2.04
C LYS A 108 11.20 -3.37 -1.44
N VAL A 109 11.11 -3.41 -0.11
CA VAL A 109 9.94 -2.95 0.65
C VAL A 109 10.27 -1.72 1.48
N GLU A 110 9.53 -0.64 1.26
CA GLU A 110 9.62 0.59 2.03
C GLU A 110 8.46 0.67 3.03
N ARG A 111 8.78 0.69 4.33
CA ARG A 111 7.79 0.88 5.40
C ARG A 111 7.62 2.36 5.69
N ARG A 112 6.38 2.83 5.71
CA ARG A 112 6.05 4.25 5.87
C ARG A 112 4.93 4.43 6.89
N ASN A 113 4.92 5.56 7.56
CA ASN A 113 3.86 5.93 8.47
C ASN A 113 2.60 6.33 7.68
N ILE A 114 1.45 5.71 7.99
CA ILE A 114 0.21 5.98 7.24
C ILE A 114 -0.34 7.40 7.41
N LEU A 115 0.00 8.11 8.48
CA LEU A 115 -0.47 9.48 8.74
C LEU A 115 0.47 10.53 8.13
N THR A 116 1.78 10.36 8.33
CA THR A 116 2.78 11.36 7.91
C THR A 116 3.43 11.06 6.56
N GLY A 117 3.32 9.83 6.06
CA GLY A 117 4.00 9.37 4.83
C GLY A 117 5.52 9.20 4.98
N LYS A 118 6.08 9.49 6.16
CA LYS A 118 7.52 9.38 6.44
C LYS A 118 7.95 7.92 6.50
N GLU A 119 9.15 7.65 5.98
CA GLU A 119 9.79 6.34 6.10
C GLU A 119 10.00 5.97 7.57
N MET A 120 9.74 4.70 7.88
CA MET A 120 9.95 4.11 9.19
C MET A 120 11.27 3.36 9.15
N ILE A 121 12.27 3.89 9.87
CA ILE A 121 13.57 3.25 10.12
C ILE A 121 13.39 2.13 11.14
#